data_AF-W1XMB4-F1
#
_entry.id   AF-W1XMB4-F1
#
_cell.length_a   1.000
_cell.length_b   1.000
_cell.length_c   1.000
_cell.angle_alpha   90.00
_cell.angle_beta   90.00
_cell.angle_gamma   90.00
#
_symmetry.space_group_name_H-M   'P 1'
#
loop_
_entity.id
_entity.type
_entity.pdbx_description
1 polymer ?
#
loop_
_entity_poly.entity_id
_entity_poly.type
_entity_poly.pdbx_seq_one_letter_code
_entity_poly.pdbx_strand_id
1 'polypeptide(L)'
;DGSLDAVATDEALREKLSKVSNAVIPGFYGADKDGNIVTFSRGGSDVTGALVSASIAADLYENWTDVSGFLMADPRIIDNPKP
;
A
#
# COMPACT_ATOMS: atom_id res chain seq x y z
N ASP A 1 -5.89 -15.65 -12.84
CA ASP A 1 -4.69 -15.35 -13.66
C ASP A 1 -3.52 -14.81 -12.82
N GLY A 2 -3.61 -14.85 -11.48
CA GLY A 2 -2.57 -14.30 -10.59
C GLY A 2 -2.65 -12.78 -10.43
N SER A 3 -3.65 -12.13 -11.04
CA SER A 3 -3.94 -10.72 -10.79
C SER A 3 -4.66 -10.53 -9.45
N LEU A 4 -4.56 -9.31 -8.93
CA LEU A 4 -5.29 -8.88 -7.75
C LEU A 4 -6.80 -8.85 -8.06
N ASP A 5 -7.58 -9.55 -7.27
CA ASP A 5 -9.04 -9.39 -7.25
C ASP A 5 -9.39 -8.15 -6.41
N ALA A 6 -9.53 -7.00 -7.08
CA ALA A 6 -9.78 -5.74 -6.42
C ALA A 6 -11.14 -5.69 -5.69
N VAL A 7 -12.17 -6.36 -6.23
CA VAL A 7 -13.51 -6.35 -5.65
C VAL A 7 -13.54 -7.19 -4.38
N ALA A 8 -13.06 -8.44 -4.45
CA ALA A 8 -13.03 -9.33 -3.29
C ALA A 8 -12.12 -8.77 -2.17
N THR A 9 -11.00 -8.14 -2.55
CA THR A 9 -10.09 -7.50 -1.59
C THR A 9 -10.76 -6.32 -0.89
N ASP A 10 -11.47 -5.46 -1.63
CA ASP A 10 -12.18 -4.31 -1.07
C ASP A 10 -13.27 -4.72 -0.07
N GLU A 11 -14.09 -5.69 -0.45
CA GLU A 11 -15.16 -6.22 0.42
C GLU A 11 -14.58 -6.81 1.71
N ALA A 12 -13.51 -7.61 1.61
CA ALA A 12 -12.85 -8.21 2.75
C ALA A 12 -12.25 -7.15 3.69
N LEU A 13 -11.57 -6.15 3.14
CA LEU A 13 -10.99 -5.05 3.94
C LEU A 13 -12.07 -4.26 4.65
N ARG A 14 -13.15 -3.85 3.95
CA ARG A 14 -14.28 -3.11 4.56
C ARG A 14 -14.96 -3.91 5.67
N GLU A 15 -15.20 -5.20 5.44
CA GLU A 15 -15.87 -6.06 6.42
C GLU A 15 -15.05 -6.22 7.71
N LYS A 16 -13.72 -6.33 7.62
CA LYS A 16 -12.85 -6.48 8.79
C LYS A 16 -12.57 -5.15 9.47
N LEU A 17 -12.26 -4.10 8.71
CA LEU A 17 -11.85 -2.80 9.25
C LEU A 17 -13.01 -2.01 9.84
N SER A 18 -14.25 -2.20 9.36
CA SER A 18 -15.44 -1.56 9.96
C SER A 18 -15.72 -1.99 11.42
N LYS A 19 -15.11 -3.09 11.89
CA LYS A 19 -15.32 -3.64 13.23
C LYS A 19 -14.29 -3.16 14.26
N VAL A 20 -13.28 -2.41 13.83
CA VAL A 20 -12.17 -1.99 14.68
C VAL A 20 -11.83 -0.52 14.45
N SER A 21 -11.44 0.18 15.51
CA SER A 21 -11.00 1.58 15.39
C SER A 21 -9.55 1.71 14.94
N ASN A 22 -8.71 0.70 15.25
CA ASN A 22 -7.29 0.68 14.91
C ASN A 22 -6.88 -0.73 14.46
N ALA A 23 -6.04 -0.84 13.44
CA ALA A 23 -5.56 -2.12 12.91
C ALA A 23 -4.11 -2.01 12.42
N VAL A 24 -3.40 -3.13 12.44
CA VAL A 24 -2.09 -3.29 11.79
C VAL A 24 -2.24 -4.38 10.73
N ILE A 25 -1.88 -4.06 9.49
CA ILE A 25 -2.00 -4.96 8.35
C ILE A 25 -0.59 -5.17 7.78
N PRO A 26 -0.09 -6.42 7.77
CA PRO A 26 1.18 -6.73 7.11
C PRO A 26 1.14 -6.39 5.62
N GLY A 27 2.21 -5.77 5.12
CA GLY A 27 2.37 -5.50 3.69
C GLY A 27 2.86 -6.73 2.90
N PHE A 28 3.08 -6.54 1.60
CA PHE A 28 3.84 -7.43 0.69
C PHE A 28 3.14 -8.73 0.25
N TYR A 29 2.14 -9.22 0.96
CA TYR A 29 1.46 -10.48 0.63
C TYR A 29 -0.05 -10.42 0.83
N GLY A 30 -0.74 -11.45 0.33
CA GLY A 30 -2.16 -11.70 0.49
C GLY A 30 -2.47 -13.19 0.40
N ALA A 31 -3.72 -13.52 0.06
CA ALA A 31 -4.16 -14.88 -0.15
C ALA A 31 -4.73 -15.06 -1.56
N ASP A 32 -4.49 -16.22 -2.16
CA ASP A 32 -5.22 -16.63 -3.36
C ASP A 32 -6.64 -17.13 -3.02
N LYS A 33 -7.40 -17.49 -4.05
CA LYS A 33 -8.78 -18.01 -3.91
C LYS A 33 -8.90 -19.28 -3.06
N ASP A 34 -7.81 -20.03 -2.91
CA ASP A 34 -7.75 -21.28 -2.15
C ASP A 34 -7.20 -21.05 -0.73
N GLY A 35 -6.89 -19.79 -0.38
CA GLY A 35 -6.37 -19.38 0.93
C GLY A 35 -4.85 -19.53 1.06
N ASN A 36 -4.12 -19.86 -0.01
CA ASN A 36 -2.67 -19.96 0.06
C ASN A 36 -2.05 -18.56 0.11
N ILE A 37 -0.99 -18.41 0.89
CA ILE A 37 -0.23 -17.16 0.98
C ILE A 37 0.49 -16.92 -0.34
N VAL A 38 0.29 -15.74 -0.93
CA VAL A 38 0.95 -15.29 -2.15
C VAL A 38 1.58 -13.92 -1.93
N THR A 39 2.77 -13.71 -2.47
CA THR A 39 3.45 -12.40 -2.43
C THR A 39 3.13 -11.60 -3.68
N PHE A 40 3.15 -10.27 -3.57
CA PHE A 40 3.07 -9.43 -4.76
C PHE A 40 4.32 -9.60 -5.63
N SER A 41 4.11 -9.70 -6.94
CA SER A 41 5.23 -9.77 -7.90
C SER A 41 6.01 -8.44 -8.00
N ARG A 42 5.37 -7.31 -7.64
CA ARG A 42 5.94 -5.94 -7.58
C ARG A 42 5.17 -5.07 -6.58
N GLY A 43 5.77 -3.95 -6.17
CA GLY A 43 5.07 -2.89 -5.43
C GLY A 43 4.96 -3.10 -3.91
N GLY A 44 5.51 -4.18 -3.38
CA GLY A 44 5.88 -4.27 -1.96
C GLY A 44 4.72 -4.04 -0.97
N SER A 45 5.07 -3.46 0.18
CA SER A 45 4.15 -2.95 1.18
C SER A 45 3.39 -1.69 0.74
N ASP A 46 3.93 -0.93 -0.21
CA ASP A 46 3.30 0.30 -0.70
C ASP A 46 1.96 0.02 -1.39
N VAL A 47 1.88 -1.07 -2.15
CA VAL A 47 0.63 -1.54 -2.77
C VAL A 47 -0.39 -1.91 -1.70
N THR A 48 0.02 -2.60 -0.63
CA THR A 48 -0.89 -2.91 0.49
C THR A 48 -1.45 -1.63 1.09
N GLY A 49 -0.60 -0.64 1.39
CA GLY A 49 -1.03 0.65 1.94
C GLY A 49 -2.03 1.36 1.03
N ALA A 50 -1.79 1.36 -0.29
CA ALA A 50 -2.70 1.94 -1.27
C ALA A 50 -4.06 1.22 -1.32
N LEU A 51 -4.07 -0.11 -1.29
CA LEU A 51 -5.30 -0.91 -1.30
C LEU A 51 -6.15 -0.66 -0.05
N VAL A 52 -5.52 -0.70 1.12
CA VAL A 52 -6.19 -0.41 2.40
C VAL A 52 -6.77 0.99 2.39
N SER A 53 -6.00 1.99 1.96
CA SER A 53 -6.43 3.39 1.89
C SER A 53 -7.63 3.57 0.96
N ALA A 54 -7.61 2.92 -0.21
CA ALA A 54 -8.72 2.95 -1.15
C ALA A 54 -9.98 2.31 -0.55
N SER A 55 -9.84 1.19 0.17
CA SER A 55 -10.99 0.46 0.71
C SER A 55 -11.70 1.15 1.85
N ILE A 56 -10.97 1.89 2.68
CA ILE A 56 -11.57 2.68 3.76
C ILE A 56 -11.94 4.10 3.34
N ALA A 57 -11.75 4.45 2.07
CA ALA A 57 -11.90 5.81 1.56
C ALA A 57 -11.12 6.83 2.40
N ALA A 58 -9.84 6.52 2.68
CA ALA A 58 -8.97 7.38 3.49
C ALA A 58 -8.80 8.76 2.84
N ASP A 59 -8.87 9.81 3.65
CA ASP A 59 -8.61 11.18 3.20
C ASP A 59 -7.13 11.40 2.80
N LEU A 60 -6.21 10.66 3.44
CA LEU A 60 -4.77 10.77 3.24
C LEU A 60 -4.10 9.41 3.38
N TYR A 61 -3.18 9.12 2.46
CA TYR A 61 -2.23 8.01 2.57
C TYR A 61 -0.83 8.58 2.83
N GLU A 62 -0.30 8.33 4.02
CA GLU A 62 1.08 8.68 4.38
C GLU A 62 2.00 7.47 4.18
N ASN A 63 2.94 7.59 3.24
CA ASN A 63 4.02 6.61 3.10
C ASN A 63 5.25 7.10 3.88
N TRP A 64 5.52 6.46 5.02
CA TRP A 64 6.62 6.80 5.91
C TRP A 64 7.92 6.17 5.43
N THR A 65 8.87 7.02 5.06
CA THR A 65 10.18 6.63 4.51
C THR A 65 11.31 7.37 5.25
N ASP A 66 12.57 7.00 4.98
CA ASP A 66 13.77 7.57 5.59
C ASP A 66 14.27 8.85 4.89
N VAL A 67 13.58 9.30 3.85
CA VAL A 67 13.84 10.53 3.10
C VAL A 67 12.69 11.53 3.19
N SER A 68 12.99 12.83 3.14
CA SER A 68 11.98 13.89 3.15
C SER A 68 11.41 14.14 1.75
N GLY A 69 10.63 13.18 1.25
CA GLY A 69 10.01 13.26 -0.07
C GLY A 69 11.02 13.20 -1.23
N PHE A 70 10.73 13.95 -2.30
CA PHE A 70 11.58 14.00 -3.49
C PHE A 70 12.31 15.34 -3.57
N LEU A 71 13.36 15.37 -4.40
CA LEU A 71 14.02 16.59 -4.84
C LEU A 71 13.72 16.77 -6.33
N MET A 72 13.62 18.01 -6.80
CA MET A 72 13.30 18.35 -8.19
C MET A 72 14.34 17.84 -9.21
N ALA A 73 15.57 17.54 -8.76
CA ALA A 73 16.66 17.00 -9.56
C ALA A 73 17.59 16.13 -8.69
N ASP A 74 18.42 15.29 -9.33
CA ASP A 74 19.40 14.48 -8.63
C ASP A 74 20.45 15.37 -7.93
N PRO A 75 20.55 15.35 -6.59
CA PRO A 75 21.49 16.17 -5.83
C PRO A 75 22.96 15.80 -6.07
N ARG A 76 23.24 14.69 -6.78
CA ARG A 76 24.59 14.29 -7.18
C ARG A 76 25.03 14.96 -8.49
N ILE A 77 24.10 15.54 -9.24
CA ILE A 77 24.33 16.19 -10.54
C ILE A 77 24.11 17.70 -10.45
N ILE A 78 23.06 18.12 -9.74
CA ILE A 78 22.71 19.53 -9.53
C ILE A 78 22.92 19.86 -8.06
N ASP A 79 23.75 20.86 -7.78
CA ASP A 79 23.96 21.34 -6.42
C ASP A 79 22.71 22.06 -5.89
N ASN A 80 22.33 21.75 -4.65
CA ASN A 80 21.20 22.36 -3.92
C ASN A 80 19.86 22.37 -4.70
N PRO A 81 19.36 21.20 -5.18
CA PRO A 81 18.06 21.14 -5.81
C PRO A 81 16.99 21.43 -4.75
N LYS A 82 15.93 22.14 -5.14
CA LYS A 82 14.78 22.32 -4.25
C LYS A 82 14.05 20.98 -4.08
N PRO A 83 13.37 20.76 -2.94
CA PRO A 83 12.36 19.71 -2.80
C PRO A 83 11.38 19.76 -3.97
#